data_AF-A0A0R3PKW9-F1
#
_entry.id   AF-A0A0R3PKW9-F1
#
_cell.length_a   1.000
_cell.length_b   1.000
_cell.length_c   1.000
_cell.angle_alpha   90.00
_cell.angle_beta   90.00
_cell.angle_gamma   90.00
#
_symmetry.space_group_name_H-M   'P 1'
#
loop_
_entity.id
_entity.type
_entity.pdbx_description
1 polymer ?
#
loop_
_entity_poly.entity_id
_entity_poly.type
_entity_poly.pdbx_seq_one_letter_code
_entity_poly.pdbx_strand_id
1 'polypeptide(L)'
;RREIECAFCDDCSFGFSFSENSFGRIICTNFRLLFEPLAKSESNLPLRFKVFDDRWHIPLFCVHSVYYVPVKRNKKKFLSLTSSLSSLEVISCIRLHLKDFRVATIDLRGSQNGVSLLNQILFFSRPLKLENIFQAGTEWLGKLSFNDSRSWDAELKRCGHRANDHWRVCNQFSHGARRFVARFVKET
;
A
#
# COMPACT_ATOMS: atom_id res chain seq x y z
N ARG A 1 -14.04 -4.63 2.34
CA ARG A 1 -14.30 -3.21 1.98
C ARG A 1 -13.89 -3.02 0.52
N ARG A 2 -14.68 -2.31 -0.29
CA ARG A 2 -14.32 -2.04 -1.69
C ARG A 2 -13.26 -0.92 -1.75
N GLU A 3 -12.35 -1.02 -2.72
CA GLU A 3 -11.43 0.05 -3.05
C GLU A 3 -12.20 1.22 -3.69
N ILE A 4 -11.91 2.46 -3.28
CA ILE A 4 -12.62 3.67 -3.74
C ILE A 4 -11.58 4.71 -4.14
N GLU A 5 -11.77 5.35 -5.29
CA GLU A 5 -10.97 6.51 -5.72
C GLU A 5 -11.26 7.73 -4.83
N CYS A 6 -10.22 8.35 -4.28
CA CYS A 6 -10.34 9.47 -3.34
C CYS A 6 -9.80 10.79 -3.90
N ALA A 7 -8.77 10.73 -4.75
CA ALA A 7 -8.24 11.88 -5.48
C ALA A 7 -7.49 11.42 -6.72
N PHE A 8 -7.38 12.28 -7.73
CA PHE A 8 -6.56 12.03 -8.91
C PHE A 8 -5.96 13.32 -9.45
N CYS A 9 -4.87 13.16 -10.22
CA CYS A 9 -4.26 14.20 -11.02
C CYS A 9 -3.99 13.65 -12.42
N ASP A 10 -4.55 14.31 -13.43
CA ASP A 10 -4.19 14.08 -14.83
C ASP A 10 -2.93 14.89 -15.19
N ASP A 11 -2.35 14.59 -16.35
CA ASP A 11 -1.20 15.31 -16.91
C ASP A 11 0.00 15.44 -15.96
N CYS A 12 0.28 14.35 -15.24
CA CYS A 12 1.41 14.26 -14.32
C CYS A 12 2.54 13.38 -14.87
N SER A 13 3.76 13.63 -14.42
CA SER A 13 4.91 12.77 -14.71
C SER A 13 5.30 12.00 -13.45
N PHE A 14 5.41 10.67 -13.56
CA PHE A 14 5.71 9.79 -12.46
C PHE A 14 6.93 8.94 -12.76
N GLY A 15 7.80 8.75 -11.76
CA GLY A 15 8.95 7.87 -11.89
C GLY A 15 9.60 7.53 -10.57
N PHE A 16 10.31 6.41 -10.55
CA PHE A 16 11.21 6.06 -9.47
C PHE A 16 12.60 6.63 -9.74
N SER A 17 13.38 6.78 -8.68
CA SER A 17 14.81 7.09 -8.82
C SER A 17 15.48 6.04 -9.71
N PHE A 18 16.26 6.50 -10.69
CA PHE A 18 16.97 5.67 -11.68
C PHE A 18 16.09 4.97 -12.73
N SER A 19 14.78 5.26 -12.79
CA SER A 19 13.91 4.84 -13.89
C SER A 19 13.54 6.03 -14.77
N GLU A 20 13.24 5.78 -16.05
CA GLU A 20 12.62 6.79 -16.89
C GLU A 20 11.25 7.19 -16.34
N ASN A 21 10.98 8.48 -16.36
CA ASN A 21 9.68 9.01 -15.97
C ASN A 21 8.67 8.73 -17.08
N SER A 22 7.44 8.44 -16.70
CA SER A 22 6.32 8.27 -17.61
C SER A 22 5.27 9.35 -17.36
N PHE A 23 4.63 9.82 -18.43
CA PHE A 23 3.55 10.80 -18.36
C PHE A 23 2.20 10.10 -18.34
N GLY A 24 1.24 10.61 -17.58
CA GLY A 24 -0.06 9.98 -17.44
C GLY A 24 -0.89 10.53 -16.28
N ARG A 25 -1.77 9.68 -15.76
CA ARG A 25 -2.70 9.99 -14.67
C ARG A 25 -2.28 9.26 -13.41
N ILE A 26 -2.39 9.92 -12.25
CA ILE A 26 -2.21 9.27 -10.95
C ILE A 26 -3.50 9.33 -10.15
N ILE A 27 -3.86 8.22 -9.53
CA ILE A 27 -5.08 8.05 -8.74
C ILE A 27 -4.67 7.58 -7.35
N CYS A 28 -5.12 8.29 -6.32
CA CYS A 28 -5.07 7.84 -4.94
C CYS A 28 -6.41 7.23 -4.57
N THR A 29 -6.40 5.94 -4.24
CA THR A 29 -7.54 5.28 -3.62
C THR A 29 -7.42 5.33 -2.11
N ASN A 30 -8.37 4.75 -1.40
CA ASN A 30 -8.28 4.50 0.04
C ASN A 30 -7.27 3.37 0.40
N PHE A 31 -6.61 2.75 -0.59
CA PHE A 31 -5.70 1.61 -0.39
C PHE A 31 -4.33 1.78 -1.04
N ARG A 32 -4.25 2.30 -2.28
CA ARG A 32 -3.02 2.41 -3.06
C ARG A 32 -3.00 3.68 -3.91
N LEU A 33 -1.82 4.00 -4.42
CA LEU A 33 -1.65 4.85 -5.58
C LEU A 33 -1.60 3.97 -6.83
N LEU A 34 -2.31 4.40 -7.85
CA LEU A 34 -2.32 3.81 -9.18
C LEU A 34 -1.81 4.86 -10.16
N PHE A 35 -0.77 4.53 -10.92
CA PHE A 35 -0.32 5.35 -12.04
C PHE A 35 -0.75 4.71 -13.36
N GLU A 36 -1.39 5.48 -14.21
CA GLU A 36 -1.86 5.07 -15.52
C GLU A 36 -1.04 5.82 -16.59
N PRO A 37 0.02 5.20 -17.14
CA PRO A 37 0.82 5.84 -18.18
C PRO A 37 -0.01 6.08 -19.44
N LEU A 38 0.15 7.25 -20.06
CA LEU A 38 -0.54 7.62 -21.30
C LEU A 38 -0.12 6.71 -22.47
N ALA A 39 1.18 6.43 -22.56
CA ALA A 39 1.72 5.45 -23.49
C ALA A 39 1.90 4.12 -22.76
N LYS A 40 1.07 3.12 -23.06
CA LYS A 40 1.27 1.77 -22.56
C LYS A 40 2.47 1.16 -23.28
N SER A 41 3.60 0.97 -22.58
CA SER A 41 4.65 0.09 -23.11
C SER A 41 4.12 -1.34 -23.03
N GLU A 42 3.89 -1.99 -24.16
CA GLU A 42 3.57 -3.42 -24.15
C GLU A 42 4.79 -4.19 -23.65
N SER A 43 4.71 -4.63 -22.39
CA SER A 43 5.65 -5.55 -21.80
C SER A 43 5.38 -6.95 -22.37
N ASN A 44 6.21 -7.37 -23.33
CA ASN A 44 6.23 -8.75 -23.85
C ASN A 44 6.80 -9.76 -22.84
N LEU A 45 6.84 -9.42 -21.55
CA LEU A 45 7.36 -10.31 -20.52
C LEU A 45 6.37 -11.44 -20.21
N PRO A 46 6.87 -12.67 -19.96
CA PRO A 46 6.03 -13.77 -19.49
C PRO A 46 5.23 -13.41 -18.24
N LEU A 47 4.03 -14.00 -18.07
CA LEU A 47 3.08 -13.69 -16.99
C LEU A 47 3.71 -13.63 -15.58
N ARG A 48 4.65 -14.54 -15.28
CA ARG A 48 5.37 -14.57 -13.99
C ARG A 48 6.22 -13.33 -13.70
N PHE A 49 6.64 -12.63 -14.74
CA PHE A 49 7.41 -11.38 -14.64
C PHE A 49 6.52 -10.14 -14.73
N LYS A 50 5.24 -10.29 -15.12
CA LYS A 50 4.25 -9.18 -15.06
C LYS A 50 3.88 -8.80 -13.63
N VAL A 51 4.23 -9.60 -12.63
CA VAL A 51 4.18 -9.19 -11.21
C VAL A 51 5.11 -7.99 -10.96
N PHE A 52 6.14 -7.77 -11.78
CA PHE A 52 6.97 -6.56 -11.73
C PHE A 52 6.37 -5.36 -12.51
N ASP A 53 5.30 -5.57 -13.29
CA ASP A 53 4.48 -4.51 -13.90
C ASP A 53 3.59 -3.81 -12.84
N ASP A 54 3.53 -4.35 -11.61
CA ASP A 54 2.98 -3.70 -10.42
C ASP A 54 3.77 -2.44 -10.00
N ARG A 55 4.81 -2.04 -10.75
CA ARG A 55 5.55 -0.79 -10.50
C ARG A 55 4.65 0.44 -10.45
N TRP A 56 3.51 0.41 -11.16
CA TRP A 56 2.54 1.49 -11.18
C TRP A 56 1.53 1.46 -10.01
N HIS A 57 1.62 0.44 -9.16
CA HIS A 57 0.78 0.28 -7.99
C HIS A 57 1.64 0.43 -6.72
N ILE A 58 1.38 1.47 -5.93
CA ILE A 58 2.05 1.67 -4.64
C ILE A 58 1.01 1.56 -3.53
N PRO A 59 0.99 0.47 -2.74
CA PRO A 59 0.13 0.41 -1.57
C PRO A 59 0.45 1.56 -0.61
N LEU A 60 -0.57 2.25 -0.12
CA LEU A 60 -0.38 3.44 0.72
C LEU A 60 0.28 3.09 2.06
N PHE A 61 0.09 1.88 2.56
CA PHE A 61 0.78 1.39 3.75
C PHE A 61 2.30 1.24 3.56
N CYS A 62 2.79 1.18 2.32
CA CYS A 62 4.22 1.14 2.00
C CYS A 62 4.87 2.52 2.06
N VAL A 63 4.09 3.61 2.08
CA VAL A 63 4.63 4.96 2.19
C VAL A 63 5.19 5.18 3.59
N HIS A 64 6.47 5.52 3.69
CA HIS A 64 7.14 5.86 4.94
C HIS A 64 7.03 7.36 5.23
N SER A 65 7.40 8.20 4.26
CA SER A 65 7.32 9.65 4.39
C SER A 65 6.96 10.33 3.06
N VAL A 66 6.36 11.51 3.19
CA VAL A 66 5.80 12.30 2.09
C VAL A 66 6.46 13.67 2.10
N TYR A 67 6.91 14.12 0.93
CA TYR A 67 7.51 15.44 0.74
C TYR A 67 6.84 16.15 -0.45
N TYR A 68 6.93 17.47 -0.47
CA TYR A 68 6.38 18.28 -1.55
C TYR A 68 7.24 19.50 -1.86
N VAL A 69 7.05 20.09 -3.05
CA VAL A 69 7.66 21.36 -3.43
C VAL A 69 6.56 22.39 -3.69
N PRO A 70 6.46 23.47 -2.90
CA PRO A 70 5.49 24.54 -3.15
C PRO A 70 5.94 25.43 -4.32
N VAL A 71 4.99 25.96 -5.10
CA VAL A 71 5.28 26.87 -6.23
C VAL A 71 5.66 28.27 -5.76
N LYS A 72 4.99 28.81 -4.73
CA LYS A 72 5.17 30.20 -4.26
C LYS A 72 6.55 30.50 -3.68
N ARG A 73 7.24 29.47 -3.19
CA ARG A 73 8.62 29.63 -2.70
C ARG A 73 9.50 29.21 -3.87
N ASN A 74 10.28 30.14 -4.43
CA ASN A 74 11.26 29.93 -5.51
C ASN A 74 12.38 28.89 -5.18
N LYS A 75 12.15 28.00 -4.22
CA LYS A 75 13.04 26.95 -3.74
C LYS A 75 12.59 25.63 -4.34
N LYS A 76 13.42 25.05 -5.19
CA LYS A 76 13.31 23.65 -5.66
C LYS A 76 13.61 22.63 -4.54
N LYS A 77 13.29 22.97 -3.28
CA LYS A 77 13.62 22.17 -2.10
C LYS A 77 12.37 21.43 -1.62
N PHE A 78 12.51 20.13 -1.45
CA PHE A 78 11.48 19.29 -0.85
C PHE A 78 11.29 19.63 0.62
N LEU A 79 10.02 19.83 1.01
CA LEU A 79 9.58 20.04 2.38
C LEU A 79 8.87 18.77 2.85
N SER A 80 9.17 18.33 4.07
CA SER A 80 8.49 17.20 4.69
C SER A 80 7.04 17.57 5.01
N LEU A 81 6.11 16.69 4.65
CA LEU A 81 4.71 16.85 4.98
C LEU A 81 4.36 16.01 6.22
N THR A 82 3.93 16.68 7.29
CA THR A 82 3.51 16.03 8.55
C THR A 82 2.03 16.20 8.85
N SER A 83 1.38 17.17 8.20
CA SER A 83 -0.04 17.51 8.34
C SER A 83 -0.60 17.97 7.00
N SER A 84 -1.92 17.92 6.83
CA SER A 84 -2.59 18.36 5.59
C SER A 84 -2.29 19.81 5.25
N LEU A 85 -2.15 20.11 3.97
CA LEU A 85 -2.01 21.48 3.45
C LEU A 85 -3.38 22.12 3.19
N SER A 86 -3.42 23.45 3.25
CA SER A 86 -4.56 24.24 2.78
C SER A 86 -4.79 24.03 1.28
N SER A 87 -6.05 23.95 0.85
CA SER A 87 -6.44 23.86 -0.56
C SER A 87 -6.01 25.06 -1.40
N LEU A 88 -5.64 26.19 -0.79
CA LEU A 88 -5.13 27.39 -1.46
C LEU A 88 -3.64 27.32 -1.79
N GLU A 89 -2.93 26.29 -1.30
CA GLU A 89 -1.54 26.05 -1.66
C GLU A 89 -1.44 25.49 -3.07
N VAL A 90 -0.31 25.76 -3.73
CA VAL A 90 0.01 25.18 -5.04
C VAL A 90 1.34 24.50 -4.93
N ILE A 91 1.38 23.22 -5.31
CA ILE A 91 2.58 22.38 -5.28
C ILE A 91 2.96 21.98 -6.69
N SER A 92 4.26 21.93 -6.98
CA SER A 92 4.78 21.49 -8.28
C SER A 92 5.19 20.04 -8.30
N CYS A 93 5.45 19.43 -7.15
CA CYS A 93 5.96 18.07 -7.08
C CYS A 93 5.66 17.42 -5.72
N ILE A 94 5.43 16.11 -5.74
CA ILE A 94 5.34 15.23 -4.58
C ILE A 94 6.49 14.21 -4.67
N ARG A 95 7.13 13.93 -3.54
CA ARG A 95 8.10 12.83 -3.42
C ARG A 95 7.71 11.91 -2.27
N LEU A 96 7.70 10.63 -2.55
CA LEU A 96 7.36 9.57 -1.61
C LEU A 96 8.60 8.75 -1.32
N HIS A 97 8.91 8.56 -0.05
CA HIS A 97 9.88 7.56 0.37
C HIS A 97 9.09 6.33 0.81
N LEU A 98 9.39 5.18 0.21
CA LEU A 98 8.72 3.92 0.50
C LEU A 98 9.53 3.08 1.49
N LYS A 99 8.86 2.20 2.23
CA LYS A 99 9.47 1.29 3.22
C LYS A 99 10.40 0.26 2.59
N ASP A 100 10.28 0.02 1.29
CA ASP A 100 11.17 -0.82 0.49
C ASP A 100 12.35 -0.03 -0.13
N PHE A 101 12.66 1.15 0.44
CA PHE A 101 13.75 2.04 0.06
C PHE A 101 13.63 2.69 -1.32
N ARG A 102 12.54 2.43 -2.07
CA ARG A 102 12.27 3.13 -3.32
C ARG A 102 11.84 4.58 -3.04
N VAL A 103 12.23 5.47 -3.94
CA VAL A 103 11.81 6.87 -3.93
C VAL A 103 11.03 7.15 -5.22
N ALA A 104 9.75 7.45 -5.07
CA ALA A 104 8.86 7.83 -6.16
C ALA A 104 8.69 9.35 -6.21
N THR A 105 8.67 9.91 -7.41
CA THR A 105 8.47 11.34 -7.66
C THR A 105 7.29 11.52 -8.59
N ILE A 106 6.40 12.45 -8.25
CA ILE A 106 5.24 12.86 -9.04
C ILE A 106 5.43 14.35 -9.33
N ASP A 107 5.63 14.70 -10.60
CA ASP A 107 5.65 16.08 -11.09
C ASP A 107 4.24 16.48 -11.48
N LEU A 108 3.81 17.63 -10.95
CA LEU A 108 2.44 18.15 -11.02
C LEU A 108 2.38 19.51 -11.72
N ARG A 109 3.45 19.95 -12.41
CA ARG A 109 3.49 21.28 -13.05
C ARG A 109 2.40 21.48 -14.12
N GLY A 110 1.92 20.40 -14.74
CA GLY A 110 0.79 20.40 -15.67
C GLY A 110 -0.54 19.99 -15.05
N SER A 111 -0.54 19.53 -13.80
CA SER A 111 -1.69 18.91 -13.16
C SER A 111 -2.49 19.88 -12.30
N GLN A 112 -3.79 19.65 -12.24
CA GLN A 112 -4.67 20.29 -11.25
C GLN A 112 -4.81 19.39 -10.00
N ASN A 113 -5.35 19.92 -8.91
CA ASN A 113 -5.69 19.17 -7.67
C ASN A 113 -4.51 18.52 -6.91
N GLY A 114 -3.27 18.94 -7.17
CA GLY A 114 -2.08 18.37 -6.53
C GLY A 114 -2.13 18.34 -4.99
N VAL A 115 -2.66 19.39 -4.36
CA VAL A 115 -2.83 19.44 -2.90
C VAL A 115 -3.85 18.42 -2.39
N SER A 116 -4.95 18.23 -3.13
CA SER A 116 -5.96 17.22 -2.77
C SER A 116 -5.34 15.83 -2.79
N LEU A 117 -4.63 15.50 -3.88
CA LEU A 117 -3.89 14.23 -4.01
C LEU A 117 -2.90 14.05 -2.85
N LEU A 118 -2.07 15.05 -2.57
CA LEU A 118 -1.09 15.02 -1.49
C LEU A 118 -1.73 14.76 -0.12
N ASN A 119 -2.84 15.42 0.18
CA ASN A 119 -3.56 15.26 1.44
C ASN A 119 -4.17 13.85 1.57
N GLN A 120 -4.74 13.30 0.49
CA GLN A 120 -5.27 11.93 0.51
C GLN A 120 -4.16 10.89 0.71
N ILE A 121 -3.01 11.06 0.04
CA ILE A 121 -1.84 10.19 0.25
C ILE A 121 -1.42 10.21 1.72
N LEU A 122 -1.30 11.39 2.32
CA LEU A 122 -0.93 11.53 3.73
C LEU A 122 -1.95 10.85 4.66
N PHE A 123 -3.24 11.05 4.40
CA PHE A 123 -4.31 10.50 5.23
C PHE A 123 -4.34 8.97 5.22
N PHE A 124 -4.33 8.36 4.03
CA PHE A 124 -4.46 6.91 3.88
C PHE A 124 -3.16 6.14 4.10
N SER A 125 -1.99 6.78 3.98
CA SER A 125 -0.71 6.13 4.32
C SER A 125 -0.51 5.91 5.82
N ARG A 126 -1.30 6.59 6.66
CA ARG A 126 -1.20 6.54 8.12
C ARG A 126 -2.54 6.12 8.75
N PRO A 127 -2.95 4.85 8.60
CA PRO A 127 -4.18 4.38 9.22
C PRO A 127 -4.09 4.53 10.75
N LEU A 128 -4.96 5.37 11.33
CA LEU A 128 -4.99 5.66 12.77
C LEU A 128 -5.41 4.47 13.65
N LYS A 129 -6.04 3.46 13.05
CA LYS A 129 -6.56 2.28 13.72
C LYS A 129 -6.40 1.05 12.83
N LEU A 130 -6.28 -0.12 13.45
CA LEU A 130 -6.17 -1.40 12.73
C LEU A 130 -7.38 -1.65 11.81
N GLU A 131 -8.57 -1.20 12.22
CA GLU A 131 -9.81 -1.28 11.43
C GLU A 131 -9.77 -0.44 10.15
N ASN A 132 -8.83 0.50 10.02
CA ASN A 132 -8.62 1.33 8.84
C ASN A 132 -7.49 0.81 7.94
N ILE A 133 -6.80 -0.26 8.36
CA ILE A 133 -5.85 -0.95 7.52
C ILE A 133 -6.65 -1.75 6.50
N PHE A 134 -6.57 -1.34 5.23
CA PHE A 134 -7.01 -2.19 4.15
C PHE A 134 -6.14 -3.43 4.13
N GLN A 135 -6.74 -4.58 4.48
CA GLN A 135 -6.13 -5.87 4.18
C GLN A 135 -6.13 -6.03 2.66
N ALA A 136 -4.96 -5.80 2.06
CA ALA A 136 -4.67 -6.28 0.72
C ALA A 136 -4.96 -7.78 0.72
N GLY A 137 -6.00 -8.20 0.00
CA GLY A 137 -6.32 -9.62 -0.14
C GLY A 137 -7.68 -10.09 0.34
N THR A 138 -8.67 -9.23 0.57
CA THR A 138 -10.06 -9.74 0.63
C THR A 138 -10.55 -10.32 -0.70
N GLU A 139 -9.84 -10.08 -1.81
CA GLU A 139 -10.02 -10.80 -3.08
C GLU A 139 -9.05 -11.98 -3.26
N TRP A 140 -8.13 -12.21 -2.32
CA TRP A 140 -7.47 -13.51 -2.18
C TRP A 140 -8.49 -14.47 -1.58
N LEU A 141 -9.43 -14.91 -2.42
CA LEU A 141 -10.38 -15.98 -2.15
C LEU A 141 -9.69 -17.34 -1.91
N GLY A 142 -8.37 -17.39 -2.01
CA GLY A 142 -7.58 -18.54 -1.61
C GLY A 142 -7.48 -18.62 -0.09
N LYS A 143 -7.94 -19.74 0.47
CA LYS A 143 -7.59 -20.14 1.84
C LYS A 143 -6.07 -19.96 2.02
N LEU A 144 -5.65 -19.07 2.93
CA LEU A 144 -4.24 -18.88 3.26
C LEU A 144 -3.61 -20.24 3.53
N SER A 145 -2.71 -20.66 2.65
CA SER A 145 -2.04 -21.94 2.77
C SER A 145 -1.24 -21.95 4.06
N PHE A 146 -1.26 -23.09 4.76
CA PHE A 146 -0.52 -23.31 6.00
C PHE A 146 -0.91 -22.45 7.21
N ASN A 147 -2.03 -21.72 7.15
CA ASN A 147 -2.49 -20.87 8.26
C ASN A 147 -3.76 -21.40 8.96
N ASP A 148 -4.05 -22.69 8.81
CA ASP A 148 -5.16 -23.35 9.52
C ASP A 148 -4.66 -24.24 10.67
N SER A 149 -5.57 -24.60 11.57
CA SER A 149 -5.23 -25.45 12.73
C SER A 149 -4.64 -26.80 12.33
N ARG A 150 -4.99 -27.33 11.14
CA ARG A 150 -4.46 -28.61 10.65
C ARG A 150 -3.01 -28.49 10.21
N SER A 151 -2.66 -27.37 9.58
CA SER A 151 -1.30 -27.05 9.15
C SER A 151 -0.38 -26.87 10.36
N TRP A 152 -0.85 -26.18 11.40
CA TRP A 152 -0.11 -26.06 12.66
C TRP A 152 0.10 -27.40 13.36
N ASP A 153 -0.93 -28.25 13.45
CA ASP A 153 -0.81 -29.61 14.01
C ASP A 153 0.14 -30.51 13.20
N ALA A 154 0.06 -30.43 11.86
CA ALA A 154 0.96 -31.16 10.97
C ALA A 154 2.43 -30.73 11.16
N GLU A 155 2.68 -29.43 11.30
CA GLU A 155 4.03 -28.91 11.53
C GLU A 155 4.57 -29.31 12.91
N LEU A 156 3.75 -29.27 13.96
CA LEU A 156 4.13 -29.76 15.28
C LEU A 156 4.54 -31.25 15.23
N LYS A 157 3.74 -32.08 14.55
CA LYS A 157 4.04 -33.51 14.35
C LYS A 157 5.28 -33.74 13.48
N ARG A 158 5.58 -32.84 12.53
CA ARG A 158 6.80 -32.87 11.71
C ARG A 158 8.03 -32.57 12.56
N CYS A 159 7.94 -31.62 13.48
CA CYS A 159 9.00 -31.24 14.42
C CYS A 159 9.23 -32.27 15.55
N GLY A 160 8.63 -33.46 15.46
CA GLY A 160 8.85 -34.53 16.43
C GLY A 160 7.85 -34.56 17.58
N HIS A 161 6.81 -33.71 17.59
CA HIS A 161 5.73 -33.78 18.59
C HIS A 161 4.83 -35.01 18.32
N ARG A 162 5.37 -36.21 18.57
CA ARG A 162 4.68 -37.49 18.40
C ARG A 162 4.78 -38.25 19.72
N ALA A 163 3.66 -38.33 20.44
CA ALA A 163 3.31 -39.24 21.53
C ALA A 163 4.30 -39.48 22.69
N ASN A 164 5.55 -39.02 22.66
CA ASN A 164 6.63 -39.50 23.53
C ASN A 164 7.62 -38.42 23.98
N ASP A 165 7.18 -37.15 24.12
CA ASP A 165 8.08 -36.05 24.50
C ASP A 165 7.60 -35.22 25.69
N HIS A 166 8.59 -34.68 26.42
CA HIS A 166 8.52 -33.82 27.62
C HIS A 166 7.79 -32.47 27.43
N TRP A 167 7.17 -32.26 26.27
CA TRP A 167 6.54 -31.00 25.86
C TRP A 167 5.07 -31.24 25.55
N ARG A 168 4.21 -30.33 25.99
CA ARG A 168 2.76 -30.36 25.73
C ARG A 168 2.31 -29.04 25.13
N VAL A 169 1.37 -29.07 24.18
CA VAL A 169 0.74 -27.86 23.66
C VAL A 169 -0.27 -27.35 24.68
N CYS A 170 0.05 -26.26 25.37
CA CYS A 170 -0.88 -25.60 26.28
C CYS A 170 -1.72 -24.57 25.52
N ASN A 171 -3.05 -24.67 25.59
CA ASN A 171 -3.92 -23.62 25.12
C ASN A 171 -4.18 -22.62 26.26
N GLN A 172 -3.46 -21.49 26.27
CA GLN A 172 -3.59 -20.46 27.32
C GLN A 172 -4.77 -19.51 27.11
N PHE A 173 -5.54 -19.69 26.02
CA PHE A 173 -6.73 -18.88 25.80
C PHE A 173 -7.91 -19.43 26.58
N SER A 174 -8.30 -18.73 27.65
CA SER A 174 -9.60 -18.89 28.28
C SER A 174 -10.70 -18.79 27.21
N HIS A 175 -11.77 -19.57 27.37
CA HIS A 175 -12.84 -19.80 26.39
C HIS A 175 -13.41 -18.54 25.67
N GLY A 176 -13.15 -17.32 26.15
CA GLY A 176 -13.54 -16.05 25.51
C GLY A 176 -12.73 -15.64 24.28
N ALA A 177 -11.44 -16.01 24.15
CA ALA A 177 -10.61 -15.52 23.03
C ALA A 177 -10.77 -16.33 21.73
N ARG A 178 -11.39 -17.53 21.79
CA ARG A 178 -11.78 -18.28 20.57
C ARG A 178 -12.75 -17.50 19.68
N ARG A 179 -13.52 -16.56 20.24
CA ARG A 179 -14.42 -15.68 19.48
C ARG A 179 -13.69 -14.65 18.61
N PHE A 180 -12.43 -14.33 18.93
CA PHE A 180 -11.67 -13.32 18.17
C PHE A 180 -11.11 -13.90 16.86
N VAL A 181 -10.70 -15.17 16.87
CA VAL A 181 -10.19 -15.86 15.66
C VAL A 181 -11.33 -16.40 14.79
N ALA A 182 -12.45 -16.84 15.39
CA ALA A 182 -13.58 -17.39 14.64
C ALA A 182 -14.46 -16.34 13.94
N ARG A 183 -14.46 -15.07 14.40
CA ARG A 183 -15.31 -14.02 13.80
C ARG A 183 -14.86 -13.57 12.41
N PHE A 184 -13.62 -13.83 12.01
CA PHE A 184 -13.15 -13.55 10.64
C PHE A 184 -13.59 -14.59 9.60
N VAL A 185 -14.24 -15.69 10.02
CA VAL A 185 -14.61 -16.80 9.12
C VAL A 185 -16.12 -16.88 8.87
N LYS A 186 -16.94 -16.04 9.52
CA LYS A 186 -18.38 -16.06 9.33
C LYS A 186 -18.96 -14.66 9.16
N GLU A 187 -18.81 -14.10 7.95
CA GLU A 187 -19.82 -13.25 7.30
C GLU A 187 -19.74 -13.55 5.79
N THR A 188 -20.42 -14.64 5.40
CA THR A 188 -21.07 -14.84 4.10
C THR A 188 -22.54 -15.05 4.37
#